data_AF-A0A7V9C420-F1
#
_entry.id   AF-A0A7V9C420-F1
#
_cell.length_a   1.000
_cell.length_b   1.000
_cell.length_c   1.000
_cell.angle_alpha   90.00
_cell.angle_beta   90.00
_cell.angle_gamma   90.00
#
_symmetry.space_group_name_H-M   'P 1'
#
loop_
_entity.id
_entity.type
_entity.pdbx_description
1 polymer ?
#
loop_
_entity_poly.entity_id
_entity_poly.type
_entity_poly.pdbx_seq_one_letter_code
_entity_poly.pdbx_strand_id
1 'polypeptide(L)'
;MFLDLSPLKVSRDYRLLFFGQLVSFFGSMMTFIVVPWQMYQLTQSSAMVGYIYLAEFVPMVILAFIGGAMADFLDKRKMLRLTEIGQAAAS
;
A
#
# COMPACT_ATOMS: atom_id res chain seq x y z
N MET A 1 26.01 -5.14 9.00
CA MET A 1 25.51 -4.28 7.92
C MET A 1 24.90 -3.05 8.56
N PHE A 2 25.69 -1.99 8.76
CA PHE A 2 25.20 -0.75 9.38
C PHE A 2 24.39 0.02 8.34
N LEU A 3 23.20 0.48 8.71
CA LEU A 3 22.39 1.38 7.89
C LEU A 3 23.19 2.66 7.67
N ASP A 4 23.61 2.89 6.44
CA ASP A 4 24.30 4.12 6.06
C ASP A 4 23.26 5.24 6.02
N LEU A 5 23.26 6.09 7.04
CA LEU A 5 22.33 7.22 7.22
C LEU A 5 22.80 8.49 6.49
N SER A 6 23.93 8.43 5.79
CA SER A 6 24.48 9.49 4.95
C SER A 6 23.46 10.10 3.96
N PRO A 7 22.61 9.34 3.25
CA PRO A 7 21.65 9.92 2.28
C PRO A 7 20.57 10.80 2.94
N LEU A 8 20.23 10.60 4.23
CA LEU A 8 19.27 11.45 4.96
C LEU A 8 19.81 12.86 5.26
N LYS A 9 21.14 13.03 5.28
CA LYS A 9 21.80 14.32 5.56
C LYS A 9 22.23 15.07 4.30
N VAL A 10 22.57 14.36 3.22
CA VAL A 10 23.16 14.96 2.01
C VAL A 10 22.11 15.53 1.04
N SER A 11 20.94 14.90 0.91
CA SER A 11 19.94 15.30 -0.09
C SER A 11 18.61 15.69 0.55
N ARG A 12 18.20 16.95 0.36
CA ARG A 12 16.91 17.48 0.85
C ARG A 12 15.71 16.73 0.26
N ASP A 13 15.81 16.36 -1.01
CA ASP A 13 14.74 15.65 -1.72
C ASP A 13 14.56 14.24 -1.18
N TYR A 14 15.66 13.55 -0.85
CA TYR A 14 15.61 12.23 -0.23
C TYR A 14 14.96 12.29 1.17
N ARG A 15 15.25 13.34 1.94
CA ARG A 15 14.64 13.54 3.26
C ARG A 15 13.14 13.81 3.16
N LEU A 16 12.71 14.65 2.21
CA LEU A 16 11.29 14.90 1.97
C LEU A 16 10.55 13.63 1.52
N LEU A 17 11.16 12.86 0.61
CA LEU A 17 10.62 11.56 0.19
C LEU A 17 10.51 10.60 1.38
N PHE A 18 11.56 10.49 2.18
CA PHE A 18 11.60 9.60 3.34
C PHE A 18 10.52 9.94 4.37
N PHE A 19 10.37 11.22 4.74
CA PHE A 19 9.32 11.64 5.67
C PHE A 19 7.92 11.51 5.06
N GLY A 20 7.74 11.87 3.79
CA GLY A 20 6.47 11.68 3.09
C GLY A 20 6.06 10.20 3.07
N GLN A 21 7.00 9.31 2.77
CA GLN A 21 6.76 7.87 2.75
C GLN A 21 6.51 7.30 4.14
N LEU A 22 7.18 7.82 5.18
CA LEU A 22 6.91 7.47 6.58
C LEU A 22 5.47 7.84 6.99
N VAL A 23 5.05 9.07 6.69
CA VAL A 23 3.71 9.55 7.03
C VAL A 23 2.64 8.77 6.27
N SER A 24 2.82 8.59 4.96
CA SER A 24 1.90 7.79 4.15
C SER A 24 1.81 6.35 4.64
N PHE A 25 2.95 5.72 4.95
CA PHE A 25 2.97 4.36 5.47
C PHE A 25 2.23 4.23 6.81
N PHE A 26 2.45 5.19 7.71
CA PHE A 26 1.74 5.23 8.99
C PHE A 26 0.23 5.41 8.80
N GLY A 27 -0.19 6.29 7.90
CA GLY A 27 -1.59 6.47 7.51
C GLY A 27 -2.22 5.18 6.98
N SER A 28 -1.53 4.49 6.07
CA SER A 28 -2.00 3.20 5.53
C SER A 28 -2.17 2.13 6.60
N MET A 29 -1.21 2.03 7.54
CA MET A 29 -1.32 1.09 8.67
C MET A 29 -2.50 1.41 9.59
N MET A 30 -2.79 2.70 9.83
CA MET A 30 -3.98 3.10 10.57
C MET A 30 -5.26 2.71 9.82
N THR A 31 -5.36 2.99 8.52
CA THR A 31 -6.54 2.62 7.70
C THR A 31 -6.79 1.11 7.75
N PHE A 32 -5.74 0.30 7.68
CA PHE A 32 -5.84 -1.15 7.76
C PHE A 32 -6.46 -1.66 9.06
N ILE A 33 -6.26 -0.96 10.17
CA ILE A 33 -6.84 -1.31 11.49
C ILE A 33 -8.24 -0.70 11.67
N VAL A 34 -8.40 0.57 11.26
CA VAL A 34 -9.63 1.35 11.51
C VAL A 34 -10.80 0.85 10.67
N VAL A 35 -10.59 0.51 9.39
CA VAL A 35 -11.65 0.06 8.48
C VAL A 35 -12.39 -1.19 9.00
N PRO A 36 -11.70 -2.31 9.33
CA PRO A 36 -12.37 -3.49 9.85
C PRO A 36 -12.97 -3.25 11.24
N TRP A 37 -12.33 -2.43 12.08
CA TRP A 37 -12.87 -2.06 13.39
C TRP A 37 -14.17 -1.25 13.30
N GLN A 38 -14.24 -0.30 12.37
CA GLN A 38 -15.43 0.51 12.14
C GLN A 38 -16.58 -0.33 11.56
N MET A 39 -16.30 -1.26 10.66
CA MET A 39 -17.29 -2.20 10.17
C MET A 39 -17.81 -3.15 11.25
N TYR A 40 -16.95 -3.59 12.18
CA TYR A 40 -17.37 -4.38 13.33
C TYR A 40 -18.33 -3.59 14.24
N GLN A 41 -18.02 -2.32 14.53
CA GLN A 41 -18.87 -1.44 15.34
C GLN A 41 -20.27 -1.25 14.72
N LEU A 42 -20.33 -1.06 13.39
CA LEU A 42 -21.58 -0.86 12.66
C LEU A 42 -22.43 -2.14 12.54
N THR A 43 -21.80 -3.30 12.40
CA THR A 43 -22.51 -4.55 12.10
C THR A 43 -22.74 -5.44 13.32
N GLN A 44 -21.96 -5.27 14.40
CA GLN A 44 -21.96 -6.14 15.59
C GLN A 44 -21.78 -7.65 15.27
N SER A 45 -21.28 -7.98 14.07
CA SER A 45 -21.18 -9.35 13.56
C SER A 45 -19.78 -9.61 12.99
N SER A 46 -19.06 -10.55 13.60
CA SER A 46 -17.70 -10.96 13.18
C SER A 46 -17.66 -11.59 11.79
N ALA A 47 -18.80 -12.10 11.29
CA ALA A 47 -18.88 -12.67 9.94
C ALA A 47 -18.66 -11.61 8.85
N MET A 48 -19.16 -10.39 9.05
CA MET A 48 -19.03 -9.32 8.04
C MET A 48 -17.60 -8.79 7.94
N VAL A 49 -16.84 -8.83 9.04
CA VAL A 49 -15.40 -8.54 9.03
C VAL A 49 -14.63 -9.59 8.23
N GLY A 50 -15.00 -10.87 8.35
CA GLY A 50 -14.42 -11.94 7.52
C GLY A 50 -14.66 -11.75 6.02
N TYR A 51 -15.84 -11.26 5.62
CA TYR A 51 -16.13 -10.94 4.21
C TYR A 51 -15.32 -9.76 3.66
N ILE A 52 -14.95 -8.78 4.49
CA ILE A 52 -14.08 -7.66 4.08
C ILE A 52 -12.71 -8.18 3.66
N TYR A 53 -12.10 -9.06 4.47
CA TYR A 53 -10.81 -9.65 4.14
C TYR A 53 -10.90 -10.55 2.89
N LEU A 54 -12.01 -11.27 2.69
CA LEU A 54 -12.24 -12.00 1.44
C LEU A 54 -12.34 -11.05 0.24
N ALA A 55 -13.06 -9.95 0.39
CA ALA A 55 -13.20 -8.93 -0.65
C ALA A 55 -11.90 -8.18 -0.94
N GLU A 56 -10.96 -8.12 -0.01
CA GLU A 56 -9.59 -7.58 -0.22
C GLU A 56 -8.66 -8.63 -0.87
N PHE A 57 -8.78 -9.89 -0.46
CA PHE A 57 -7.94 -10.97 -0.97
C PHE A 57 -8.21 -11.29 -2.45
N VAL A 58 -9.48 -11.28 -2.87
CA VAL A 58 -9.87 -11.55 -4.27
C VAL A 58 -9.18 -10.61 -5.27
N PRO A 59 -9.30 -9.27 -5.16
CA PRO A 59 -8.62 -8.35 -6.05
C PRO A 59 -7.10 -8.42 -5.89
N MET A 60 -6.57 -8.68 -4.68
CA MET A 60 -5.13 -8.87 -4.49
C MET A 60 -4.60 -10.04 -5.35
N VAL A 61 -5.28 -11.19 -5.34
CA VAL A 61 -4.89 -12.35 -6.14
C VAL A 61 -5.00 -12.03 -7.64
N ILE A 62 -6.14 -11.49 -8.08
CA ILE A 62 -6.36 -11.17 -9.50
C ILE A 62 -5.30 -10.17 -10.01
N LEU A 63 -5.07 -9.10 -9.26
CA LEU A 63 -4.08 -8.08 -9.61
C LEU A 63 -2.65 -8.58 -9.49
N ALA A 64 -2.34 -9.53 -8.59
CA ALA A 64 -1.03 -10.15 -8.52
C ALA A 64 -0.74 -11.00 -9.77
N PHE A 65 -1.72 -11.76 -10.27
CA PHE A 65 -1.58 -12.51 -11.51
C PHE A 65 -1.44 -11.61 -12.73
N ILE A 66 -2.29 -10.59 -12.86
CA ILE A 66 -2.24 -9.63 -13.97
C ILE A 66 -0.97 -8.78 -13.90
N GLY A 67 -0.67 -8.24 -12.73
CA GLY A 67 0.49 -7.41 -12.47
C GLY A 67 1.81 -8.17 -12.64
N GLY A 68 1.88 -9.43 -12.24
CA GLY A 68 3.03 -10.30 -12.46
C GLY A 68 3.27 -10.56 -13.95
N ALA A 69 2.22 -10.93 -14.70
CA ALA A 69 2.32 -11.09 -16.14
C ALA A 69 2.72 -9.76 -16.83
N MET A 70 2.16 -8.63 -16.42
CA MET A 70 2.51 -7.31 -16.96
C MET A 70 3.94 -6.88 -16.59
N ALA A 71 4.45 -7.28 -15.42
CA ALA A 71 5.80 -6.96 -14.95
C ALA A 71 6.89 -7.61 -15.81
N ASP A 72 6.60 -8.77 -16.39
CA ASP A 72 7.53 -9.48 -17.27
C ASP A 72 7.65 -8.83 -18.65
N PHE A 73 6.67 -8.02 -19.08
CA PHE A 73 6.63 -7.40 -20.42
C PHE A 73 6.84 -5.87 -20.44
N LEU A 74 6.68 -5.17 -19.31
CA LEU A 74 6.73 -3.69 -19.26
C LEU A 74 8.05 -3.13 -18.72
N ASP A 75 8.48 -2.00 -19.29
CA ASP A 75 9.56 -1.19 -18.74
C ASP A 75 9.31 -0.83 -17.26
N LYS A 76 10.28 -1.11 -16.38
CA LYS A 76 10.20 -0.86 -14.92
C LYS A 76 9.70 0.55 -14.55
N ARG A 77 10.03 1.57 -15.34
CA ARG A 77 9.60 2.97 -15.13
C ARG A 77 8.12 3.23 -15.44
N LYS A 78 7.52 2.49 -16.37
CA LYS A 78 6.08 2.60 -16.69
C LYS A 78 5.26 1.83 -15.65
N MET A 79 5.77 0.68 -15.22
CA MET A 79 5.16 -0.12 -14.17
C MET A 79 5.06 0.68 -12.86
N LEU A 80 6.18 1.25 -12.37
CA LEU A 80 6.17 2.08 -11.14
C LEU A 80 5.13 3.19 -11.15
N ARG A 81 5.00 3.92 -12.28
CA ARG A 81 4.00 5.01 -12.38
C ARG A 81 2.56 4.49 -12.35
N LEU A 82 2.28 3.35 -12.99
CA LEU A 82 0.96 2.74 -12.95
C LEU A 82 0.59 2.27 -11.54
N THR A 83 1.54 1.67 -10.82
CA THR A 83 1.30 1.21 -9.44
C THR A 83 1.09 2.39 -8.48
N GLU A 84 1.86 3.47 -8.61
CA GLU A 84 1.69 4.67 -7.78
C GLU A 84 0.34 5.35 -8.03
N ILE A 85 -0.10 5.46 -9.29
CA ILE A 85 -1.43 6.00 -9.62
C ILE A 85 -2.54 5.08 -9.09
N GLY A 86 -2.37 3.77 -9.23
CA GLY A 86 -3.31 2.78 -8.70
C GLY A 86 -3.45 2.86 -7.19
N GLN A 87 -2.34 3.02 -6.46
CA GLN A 87 -2.37 3.22 -5.00
C GLN A 87 -3.07 4.51 -4.62
N ALA A 88 -2.77 5.63 -5.28
CA ALA A 88 -3.37 6.93 -4.97
C ALA A 88 -4.90 6.96 -5.23
N ALA A 89 -5.40 6.15 -6.16
CA ALA A 89 -6.83 6.03 -6.42
C ALA A 89 -7.56 5.11 -5.43
N ALA A 90 -6.83 4.18 -4.79
CA ALA A 90 -7.39 3.18 -3.87
C ALA A 90 -7.33 3.59 -2.39
N SER A 91 -6.39 4.48 -2.03
CA SER A 91 -6.24 5.10 -0.71
C SER A 91 -7.22 6.24 -0.48
#